data_AF-A0A1N6FM96-F1
#
_entry.id   AF-A0A1N6FM96-F1
#
_cell.length_a   1.000
_cell.length_b   1.000
_cell.length_c   1.000
_cell.angle_alpha   90.00
_cell.angle_beta   90.00
_cell.angle_gamma   90.00
#
_symmetry.space_group_name_H-M   'P 1'
#
loop_
_entity.id
_entity.type
_entity.pdbx_description
1 polymer ?
#
loop_
_entity_poly.entity_id
_entity_poly.type
_entity_poly.pdbx_seq_one_letter_code
_entity_poly.pdbx_strand_id
1 'polypeptide(L)'
;MANSLIQETFQLLEKDFQLPEAKTAFDEEKAIDFLSKVIRQMLDREFERLLQICYRVDLGEEKLKRILHESKPDQVAPDLARALWERQKMKVEMRRRYS
;
A
#
# COMPACT_ATOMS: atom_id res chain seq x y z
N MET A 1 -7.99 -7.05 18.70
CA MET A 1 -8.53 -5.87 18.00
C MET A 1 -7.53 -5.26 17.01
N ALA A 2 -6.26 -5.02 17.36
CA ALA A 2 -5.25 -4.54 16.39
C ALA A 2 -5.00 -5.51 15.22
N ASN A 3 -4.98 -6.82 15.50
CA ASN A 3 -4.76 -7.84 14.46
C ASN A 3 -5.83 -7.82 13.35
N SER A 4 -7.10 -7.52 13.67
CA SER A 4 -8.14 -7.46 12.64
C SER A 4 -8.02 -6.20 11.78
N LEU A 5 -7.51 -5.09 12.32
CA LEU A 5 -7.29 -3.85 11.54
C LEU A 5 -6.22 -4.08 10.46
N ILE A 6 -5.11 -4.68 10.85
CA ILE A 6 -3.99 -5.01 9.95
C ILE A 6 -4.48 -5.98 8.86
N GLN A 7 -5.24 -7.01 9.24
CA GLN A 7 -5.80 -7.97 8.29
C GLN A 7 -6.76 -7.33 7.28
N GLU A 8 -7.73 -6.53 7.73
CA GLU A 8 -8.66 -5.83 6.83
C GLU A 8 -7.94 -4.84 5.92
N THR A 9 -6.92 -4.14 6.44
CA THR A 9 -6.08 -3.23 5.65
C THR A 9 -5.37 -3.99 4.53
N PHE A 10 -4.76 -5.12 4.88
CA PHE A 10 -4.06 -5.96 3.93
C PHE A 10 -5.00 -6.55 2.87
N GLN A 11 -6.21 -6.97 3.24
CA GLN A 11 -7.22 -7.47 2.28
C GLN A 11 -7.60 -6.43 1.23
N LEU A 12 -7.68 -5.14 1.60
CA LEU A 12 -7.91 -4.07 0.62
C LEU A 12 -6.74 -3.96 -0.36
N LEU A 13 -5.51 -4.03 0.14
CA LEU A 13 -4.30 -4.01 -0.68
C LEU A 13 -4.16 -5.25 -1.57
N GLU A 14 -4.49 -6.45 -1.07
CA GLU A 14 -4.52 -7.68 -1.87
C GLU A 14 -5.45 -7.51 -3.07
N LYS A 15 -6.65 -6.96 -2.86
CA LYS A 15 -7.60 -6.66 -3.94
C LYS A 15 -7.07 -5.57 -4.87
N ASP A 16 -6.43 -4.54 -4.34
CA ASP A 16 -5.93 -3.43 -5.15
C ASP A 16 -4.77 -3.87 -6.06
N PHE A 17 -3.86 -4.68 -5.53
CA PHE A 17 -2.68 -5.17 -6.25
C PHE A 17 -2.91 -6.52 -6.94
N GLN A 18 -4.07 -7.16 -6.77
CA GLN A 18 -4.40 -8.50 -7.26
C GLN A 18 -3.36 -9.54 -6.80
N LEU A 19 -3.01 -9.49 -5.51
CA LEU A 19 -2.02 -10.37 -4.92
C LEU A 19 -2.62 -11.76 -4.70
N PRO A 20 -1.82 -12.84 -4.84
CA PRO A 20 -2.26 -14.16 -4.44
C PRO A 20 -2.58 -14.16 -2.94
N GLU A 21 -3.66 -14.86 -2.54
CA GLU A 21 -4.11 -14.93 -1.14
C GLU A 21 -2.95 -15.31 -0.21
N ALA A 22 -2.44 -14.33 0.53
CA ALA A 22 -1.32 -14.59 1.44
C ALA A 22 -1.88 -14.96 2.81
N LYS A 23 -1.98 -16.28 3.07
CA LYS A 23 -2.51 -16.84 4.33
C LYS A 23 -1.54 -16.75 5.52
N THR A 24 -0.72 -15.71 5.60
CA THR A 24 0.26 -15.56 6.70
C THR A 24 -0.19 -14.50 7.69
N ALA A 25 0.04 -14.76 8.98
CA ALA A 25 -0.17 -13.76 10.01
C ALA A 25 0.88 -12.65 9.82
N PHE A 26 0.44 -11.50 9.29
CA PHE A 26 1.27 -10.33 9.09
C PHE A 26 1.19 -9.42 10.32
N ASP A 27 2.35 -9.02 10.83
CA ASP A 27 2.46 -7.74 11.53
C ASP A 27 2.53 -6.62 10.47
N GLU A 28 2.30 -5.38 10.92
CA GLU A 28 2.24 -4.20 10.05
C GLU A 28 3.53 -3.99 9.25
N GLU A 29 4.69 -4.18 9.88
CA GLU A 29 5.97 -4.02 9.21
C GLU A 29 6.20 -5.06 8.10
N LYS A 30 5.85 -6.34 8.34
CA LYS A 30 5.95 -7.37 7.30
C LYS A 30 5.00 -7.11 6.14
N ALA A 31 3.81 -6.58 6.41
CA ALA A 31 2.89 -6.21 5.34
C ALA A 31 3.46 -5.08 4.47
N ILE A 32 4.05 -4.06 5.09
CA ILE A 32 4.72 -2.95 4.40
C ILE A 32 5.95 -3.44 3.63
N ASP A 33 6.77 -4.31 4.20
CA ASP A 33 7.94 -4.89 3.53
C ASP A 33 7.55 -5.73 2.31
N PHE A 34 6.52 -6.57 2.46
CA PHE A 34 5.95 -7.32 1.34
C PHE A 34 5.45 -6.40 0.24
N LEU A 35 4.67 -5.37 0.59
CA LEU A 35 4.16 -4.40 -0.37
C LEU A 35 5.30 -3.62 -1.05
N SER A 36 6.36 -3.27 -0.32
CA SER A 36 7.57 -2.63 -0.86
C SER A 36 8.25 -3.49 -1.93
N LYS A 37 8.32 -4.81 -1.72
CA LYS A 37 8.87 -5.75 -2.73
C LYS A 37 8.00 -5.79 -3.99
N VAL A 38 6.67 -5.83 -3.84
CA VAL A 38 5.73 -5.79 -4.98
C VAL A 38 5.88 -4.48 -5.74
N ILE A 39 5.84 -3.33 -5.04
CA ILE A 39 5.93 -2.01 -5.67
C ILE A 39 7.26 -1.85 -6.40
N ARG A 40 8.37 -2.37 -5.85
CA ARG A 40 9.66 -2.33 -6.52
C ARG A 40 9.64 -3.03 -7.88
N GLN A 41 9.02 -4.21 -7.95
CA GLN A 41 8.85 -4.91 -9.23
C GLN A 41 7.95 -4.12 -10.19
N MET A 42 6.89 -3.49 -9.67
CA MET A 42 5.98 -2.68 -10.49
C MET A 42 6.61 -1.38 -10.99
N LEU A 43 7.48 -0.73 -10.20
CA LEU A 43 8.23 0.45 -10.66
C LEU A 43 9.06 0.12 -11.92
N ASP A 44 9.64 -1.08 -11.97
CA ASP A 44 10.50 -1.49 -13.08
C ASP A 44 9.71 -2.02 -14.30
N ARG A 45 8.57 -2.70 -14.07
CA ARG A 45 7.90 -3.51 -15.11
C ARG A 45 6.45 -3.13 -15.40
N GLU A 46 5.79 -2.46 -14.47
CA GLU A 46 4.34 -2.23 -14.48
C GLU A 46 3.99 -0.81 -13.97
N PHE A 47 4.80 0.19 -14.33
CA PHE A 47 4.69 1.54 -13.76
C PHE A 47 3.31 2.17 -13.96
N GLU A 48 2.74 2.05 -15.17
CA GLU A 48 1.39 2.54 -15.47
C GLU A 48 0.33 1.91 -14.56
N ARG A 49 0.45 0.61 -14.29
CA ARG A 49 -0.46 -0.11 -13.38
C ARG A 49 -0.29 0.40 -11.95
N LEU A 50 0.93 0.66 -11.51
CA LEU A 50 1.20 1.25 -10.19
C LEU A 50 0.54 2.63 -10.05
N LEU A 51 0.65 3.49 -11.06
CA LEU A 51 -0.01 4.80 -11.08
C LEU A 51 -1.53 4.64 -10.94
N GLN A 52 -2.14 3.77 -11.75
CA GLN A 52 -3.60 3.51 -11.69
C GLN A 52 -4.06 3.04 -10.29
N ILE A 53 -3.27 2.19 -9.64
CA ILE A 53 -3.54 1.76 -8.27
C ILE A 53 -3.49 2.96 -7.31
N CYS A 54 -2.43 3.77 -7.36
CA CYS A 54 -2.26 4.97 -6.51
C CYS A 54 -3.42 5.97 -6.65
N TYR A 55 -3.99 6.12 -7.85
CA TYR A 55 -5.19 6.94 -8.05
C TYR A 55 -6.44 6.32 -7.43
N ARG A 56 -6.71 5.03 -7.68
CA ARG A 56 -7.90 4.33 -7.16
C ARG A 56 -7.92 4.25 -5.63
N VAL A 57 -6.76 4.11 -5.01
CA VAL A 57 -6.63 4.10 -3.55
C VAL A 57 -6.66 5.48 -2.94
N ASP A 58 -6.69 6.54 -3.76
CA ASP A 58 -6.73 7.94 -3.33
C ASP A 58 -5.49 8.30 -2.48
N LEU A 59 -4.30 8.01 -3.01
CA LEU A 59 -3.03 8.39 -2.38
C LEU A 59 -2.77 9.91 -2.45
N GLY A 60 -3.35 10.58 -3.44
CA GLY A 60 -3.12 11.97 -3.78
C GLY A 60 -1.94 12.14 -4.74
N GLU A 61 -2.16 12.85 -5.85
CA GLU A 61 -1.17 13.07 -6.90
C GLU A 61 0.09 13.78 -6.39
N GLU A 62 -0.09 14.83 -5.58
CA GLU A 62 1.02 15.58 -5.00
C GLU A 62 1.89 14.71 -4.08
N LYS A 63 1.27 13.85 -3.28
CA LYS A 63 1.99 12.92 -2.40
C LYS A 63 2.78 11.89 -3.22
N LEU A 64 2.18 11.36 -4.28
CA LEU A 64 2.83 10.43 -5.20
C LEU A 64 4.03 11.07 -5.88
N LYS A 65 3.87 12.25 -6.50
CA LYS A 65 4.96 13.00 -7.14
C LYS A 65 6.09 13.27 -6.17
N ARG A 66 5.76 13.71 -4.96
CA ARG A 66 6.73 13.97 -3.91
C ARG A 66 7.58 12.73 -3.60
N ILE A 67 6.96 11.58 -3.40
CA ILE A 67 7.69 10.33 -3.14
C ILE A 67 8.56 9.93 -4.33
N LEU A 68 8.04 10.04 -5.56
CA LEU A 68 8.79 9.69 -6.76
C LEU A 68 10.02 10.60 -6.99
N HIS A 69 9.95 11.87 -6.58
CA HIS A 69 11.00 12.86 -6.88
C HIS A 69 11.96 13.12 -5.71
N GLU A 70 11.48 13.06 -4.47
CA GLU A 70 12.25 13.43 -3.27
C GLU A 70 12.83 12.21 -2.54
N SER A 71 12.24 11.01 -2.68
CA SER A 71 12.79 9.82 -2.05
C SER A 71 14.09 9.40 -2.72
N LYS A 72 15.02 8.86 -1.91
CA LYS A 72 16.23 8.22 -2.45
C LYS A 72 15.82 7.04 -3.36
N PRO A 73 16.60 6.69 -4.39
CA PRO A 73 16.23 5.62 -5.33
C PRO A 73 15.86 4.28 -4.66
N ASP A 74 16.55 3.91 -3.58
CA ASP A 74 16.29 2.69 -2.82
C ASP A 74 15.06 2.79 -1.90
N GLN A 75 14.61 4.02 -1.59
CA GLN A 75 13.52 4.36 -0.68
C GLN A 75 12.19 4.65 -1.36
N VAL A 76 12.14 4.86 -2.68
CA VAL A 76 10.88 5.09 -3.41
C VAL A 76 9.84 4.00 -3.14
N ALA A 77 10.23 2.72 -3.28
CA ALA A 77 9.30 1.60 -3.05
C ALA A 77 8.86 1.47 -1.56
N PRO A 78 9.76 1.52 -0.57
CA PRO A 78 9.38 1.56 0.85
C PRO A 78 8.44 2.73 1.20
N ASP A 79 8.70 3.93 0.68
CA ASP A 79 7.91 5.12 0.97
C ASP A 79 6.52 5.04 0.34
N LEU A 80 6.42 4.54 -0.89
CA LEU A 80 5.13 4.26 -1.52
C LEU A 80 4.35 3.19 -0.75
N ALA A 81 5.00 2.09 -0.35
CA ALA A 81 4.37 1.02 0.41
C ALA A 81 3.76 1.54 1.71
N ARG A 82 4.53 2.31 2.49
CA ARG A 82 4.05 2.93 3.72
C ARG A 82 2.90 3.90 3.44
N ALA A 83 3.03 4.75 2.43
CA ALA A 83 2.02 5.74 2.12
C ALA A 83 0.67 5.12 1.69
N LEU A 84 0.72 4.02 0.94
CA LEU A 84 -0.46 3.25 0.52
C LEU A 84 -1.07 2.47 1.68
N TRP A 85 -0.23 1.86 2.53
CA TRP A 85 -0.66 1.19 3.74
C TRP A 85 -1.45 2.12 4.66
N GLU A 86 -0.88 3.28 5.01
CA GLU A 86 -1.55 4.27 5.86
C GLU A 86 -2.88 4.73 5.28
N ARG A 87 -2.95 4.91 3.95
CA ARG A 87 -4.20 5.32 3.30
C ARG A 87 -5.29 4.25 3.44
N GLN A 88 -4.95 2.99 3.27
CA GLN A 88 -5.90 1.87 3.39
C GLN A 88 -6.29 1.62 4.84
N LYS A 89 -5.33 1.70 5.77
CA LYS A 89 -5.59 1.61 7.21
C LYS A 89 -6.60 2.66 7.65
N MET A 90 -6.39 3.91 7.24
CA MET A 90 -7.33 5.00 7.49
C MET A 90 -8.73 4.71 6.91
N LYS A 91 -8.84 4.12 5.71
CA LYS A 91 -10.15 3.73 5.15
C LYS A 91 -10.86 2.70 6.01
N VAL A 92 -10.14 1.69 6.52
CA VAL A 92 -10.71 0.68 7.42
C VAL A 92 -11.16 1.31 8.74
N GLU A 93 -10.33 2.15 9.34
CA GLU A 93 -10.67 2.87 10.58
C GLU A 93 -11.91 3.74 10.42
N MET A 94 -12.01 4.50 9.31
CA MET A 94 -13.18 5.31 9.00
C MET A 94 -14.43 4.45 8.82
N ARG A 95 -14.34 3.33 8.10
CA ARG A 95 -15.47 2.39 7.97
C ARG A 95 -15.91 1.89 9.34
N ARG A 96 -14.99 1.45 10.19
CA ARG A 96 -15.33 0.94 11.54
C ARG A 96 -15.93 2.00 12.46
N ARG A 97 -15.53 3.26 12.30
CA ARG A 97 -16.02 4.36 13.14
C ARG A 97 -17.43 4.84 12.76
N TYR A 98 -17.81 4.67 11.50
CA TYR A 98 -19.04 5.23 10.94
C TYR A 98 -19.97 4.18 10.29
N SER A 99 -19.71 2.88 10.50
CA SER A 99 -20.63 1.77 10.17
C SER A 99 -21.30 1.27 11.44
#